data_AF-A0A4R4K3C1-F1
#
_entry.id   AF-A0A4R4K3C1-F1
#
_cell.length_a   1.000
_cell.length_b   1.000
_cell.length_c   1.000
_cell.angle_alpha   90.00
_cell.angle_beta   90.00
_cell.angle_gamma   90.00
#
_symmetry.space_group_name_H-M   'P 1'
#
loop_
_entity.id
_entity.type
_entity.pdbx_description
1 polymer ?
#
loop_
_entity_poly.entity_id
_entity_poly.type
_entity_poly.pdbx_seq_one_letter_code
_entity_poly.pdbx_strand_id
1 'polypeptide(L)'
;MRIFKKVSILASVFLFTQCATTSPSQSPTLGRPTARVDTQPAASSQELTLDKSCPLDKVQWLYASKEVNLAKQQQLAQLIAEAALVDATTLDQMVSNNSNNPLAISSSLKALIDKMAETKTPVSDAFYKEYVNSRMTMCAVIEALRNGSIKKDQSSKVAGTAFKDVVKTFEKFE
;
A
#
# COMPACT_ATOMS: atom_id res chain seq x y z
N MET A 1 -43.20 24.92 4.37
CA MET A 1 -43.64 24.01 3.29
C MET A 1 -44.05 24.86 2.09
N ARG A 2 -43.19 24.96 1.06
CA ARG A 2 -43.49 25.65 -0.20
C ARG A 2 -42.98 24.79 -1.35
N ILE A 3 -43.91 24.43 -2.21
CA ILE A 3 -43.80 23.50 -3.33
C ILE A 3 -43.37 24.33 -4.54
N PHE A 4 -42.24 23.98 -5.18
CA PHE A 4 -41.93 24.49 -6.52
C PHE A 4 -41.85 23.36 -7.53
N LYS A 5 -42.60 23.59 -8.60
CA LYS A 5 -42.95 22.70 -9.70
C LYS A 5 -41.76 22.36 -10.59
N LYS A 6 -41.87 21.17 -11.16
CA LYS A 6 -41.12 20.60 -12.28
C LYS A 6 -41.06 21.53 -13.50
N VAL A 7 -39.92 21.54 -14.19
CA VAL A 7 -39.85 21.72 -15.64
C VAL A 7 -38.84 20.70 -16.19
N SER A 8 -39.33 19.86 -17.10
CA SER A 8 -38.60 18.91 -17.94
C SER A 8 -37.93 19.58 -19.13
N ILE A 9 -37.20 18.79 -19.93
CA ILE A 9 -36.76 18.94 -21.35
C ILE A 9 -35.22 18.96 -21.42
N LEU A 10 -34.49 18.19 -22.24
CA LEU A 10 -34.76 17.07 -23.16
C LEU A 10 -33.40 16.64 -23.75
N ALA A 11 -33.27 15.36 -24.08
CA ALA A 11 -32.48 14.73 -25.16
C ALA A 11 -31.14 15.38 -25.60
N SER A 12 -30.05 14.61 -25.70
CA SER A 12 -29.62 13.92 -26.93
C SER A 12 -28.15 13.49 -26.71
N VAL A 13 -27.53 12.44 -27.26
CA VAL A 13 -27.85 11.41 -28.24
C VAL A 13 -26.75 10.34 -28.07
N PHE A 14 -27.13 9.08 -28.19
CA PHE A 14 -26.25 7.92 -28.37
C PHE A 14 -25.34 8.11 -29.58
N LEU A 15 -24.07 7.72 -29.51
CA LEU A 15 -23.39 7.09 -30.65
C LEU A 15 -22.31 6.12 -30.14
N PHE A 16 -22.68 4.84 -30.10
CA PHE A 16 -21.75 3.73 -30.24
C PHE A 16 -21.24 3.71 -31.67
N THR A 17 -19.94 3.48 -31.88
CA THR A 17 -19.44 2.89 -33.12
C THR A 17 -18.24 2.01 -32.81
N GLN A 18 -18.39 0.73 -33.12
CA GLN A 18 -17.33 -0.28 -33.10
C GLN A 18 -16.85 -0.55 -34.54
N CYS A 19 -15.62 -1.09 -34.62
CA CYS A 19 -15.05 -1.95 -35.66
C CYS A 19 -14.72 -1.35 -37.03
N ALA A 20 -13.47 -1.50 -37.48
CA ALA A 20 -13.12 -2.56 -38.45
C ALA A 20 -11.63 -2.59 -38.80
N THR A 21 -11.12 -3.82 -38.79
CA THR A 21 -9.85 -4.38 -39.28
C THR A 21 -9.64 -4.12 -40.78
N THR A 22 -8.43 -3.74 -41.21
CA THR A 22 -7.87 -4.16 -42.52
C THR A 22 -6.33 -4.11 -42.52
N SER A 23 -5.73 -5.16 -43.10
CA SER A 23 -4.38 -5.26 -43.66
C SER A 23 -4.54 -6.05 -44.97
N PRO A 24 -3.79 -5.78 -46.06
CA PRO A 24 -2.44 -6.37 -46.18
C PRO A 24 -1.38 -5.58 -47.01
N SER A 25 -0.12 -5.96 -46.73
CA SER A 25 1.09 -6.13 -47.58
C SER A 25 1.36 -5.25 -48.82
N GLN A 26 2.56 -4.64 -48.88
CA GLN A 26 3.72 -5.10 -49.67
C GLN A 26 4.96 -4.18 -49.48
N SER A 27 6.13 -4.80 -49.30
CA SER A 27 7.48 -4.18 -49.45
C SER A 27 8.05 -4.52 -50.84
N PRO A 28 9.03 -3.76 -51.38
CA PRO A 28 10.43 -4.23 -51.27
C PRO A 28 11.51 -3.13 -51.10
N THR A 29 12.42 -3.42 -50.18
CA THR A 29 13.91 -3.44 -50.24
C THR A 29 14.69 -2.38 -51.06
N LEU A 30 15.56 -1.60 -50.39
CA LEU A 30 17.05 -1.69 -50.48
C LEU A 30 17.73 -0.56 -49.66
N GLY A 31 18.60 -0.89 -48.70
CA GLY A 31 19.45 0.08 -47.99
C GLY A 31 19.95 -0.39 -46.62
N ARG A 32 21.14 -0.99 -46.60
CA ARG A 32 21.92 -1.60 -45.50
C ARG A 32 22.56 -0.51 -44.57
N PRO A 33 23.25 -0.84 -43.44
CA PRO A 33 22.90 -1.60 -42.22
C PRO A 33 23.04 -0.75 -40.91
N THR A 34 22.89 -1.44 -39.76
CA THR A 34 23.39 -1.13 -38.39
C THR A 34 22.69 -0.06 -37.55
N ALA A 35 21.70 -0.49 -36.76
CA ALA A 35 21.61 -0.34 -35.29
C ALA A 35 20.16 -0.58 -34.85
N ARG A 36 19.67 -1.83 -34.88
CA ARG A 36 18.47 -2.20 -34.15
C ARG A 36 18.89 -2.55 -32.73
N VAL A 37 18.60 -1.64 -31.80
CA VAL A 37 18.40 -2.01 -30.40
C VAL A 37 17.17 -2.91 -30.41
N ASP A 38 17.38 -4.19 -30.16
CA ASP A 38 16.31 -5.13 -29.85
C ASP A 38 15.63 -4.65 -28.57
N THR A 39 14.58 -3.85 -28.72
CA THR A 39 13.61 -3.62 -27.66
C THR A 39 12.77 -4.88 -27.54
N GLN A 40 13.37 -5.91 -26.96
CA GLN A 40 12.65 -7.03 -26.40
C GLN A 40 11.77 -6.46 -25.27
N PRO A 41 10.44 -6.56 -25.33
CA PRO A 41 9.67 -6.49 -24.11
C PRO A 41 9.99 -7.80 -23.40
N ALA A 42 11.10 -7.83 -22.66
CA ALA A 42 11.20 -8.75 -21.55
C ALA A 42 10.09 -8.32 -20.60
N ALA A 43 8.90 -8.87 -20.82
CA ALA A 43 7.97 -9.21 -19.78
C ALA A 43 8.73 -10.16 -18.85
N SER A 44 9.63 -9.56 -18.07
CA SER A 44 10.01 -10.02 -16.76
C SER A 44 8.75 -9.89 -15.93
N SER A 45 7.81 -10.82 -16.17
CA SER A 45 7.00 -11.39 -15.12
C SER A 45 7.99 -12.01 -14.15
N GLN A 46 8.65 -11.16 -13.37
CA GLN A 46 9.13 -11.54 -12.07
C GLN A 46 7.87 -11.98 -11.36
N GLU A 47 7.62 -13.29 -11.38
CA GLU A 47 7.08 -13.97 -10.21
C GLU A 47 7.90 -13.47 -9.03
N LEU A 48 7.41 -12.37 -8.44
CA LEU A 48 7.61 -12.03 -7.05
C LEU A 48 7.07 -13.25 -6.30
N THR A 49 7.95 -14.22 -6.08
CA THR A 49 7.77 -15.32 -5.13
C THR A 49 7.06 -14.73 -3.92
N LEU A 50 5.78 -15.11 -3.74
CA LEU A 50 4.87 -14.53 -2.74
C LEU A 50 5.42 -14.60 -1.31
N ASP A 51 6.45 -15.43 -1.09
CA ASP A 51 7.15 -15.62 0.18
C ASP A 51 8.03 -14.43 0.62
N LYS A 52 8.15 -13.37 -0.19
CA LYS A 52 8.93 -12.16 0.13
C LYS A 52 8.10 -10.88 0.32
N SER A 53 6.77 -10.96 0.18
CA SER A 53 5.89 -9.79 0.27
C SER A 53 5.87 -9.19 1.68
N CYS A 54 5.58 -7.88 1.77
CA CYS A 54 5.39 -7.22 3.06
C CYS A 54 4.30 -7.95 3.88
N PRO A 55 4.51 -8.19 5.19
CA PRO A 55 3.52 -8.88 6.03
C PRO A 55 2.18 -8.14 6.16
N LEU A 56 2.16 -6.85 5.84
CA LEU A 56 0.96 -6.01 5.85
C LEU A 56 0.35 -5.83 4.45
N ASP A 57 0.92 -6.45 3.42
CA ASP A 57 0.37 -6.36 2.07
C ASP A 57 -1.02 -7.00 2.02
N LYS A 58 -1.93 -6.37 1.27
CA LYS A 58 -3.34 -6.80 1.08
C LYS A 58 -4.18 -6.90 2.36
N VAL A 59 -3.68 -6.45 3.51
CA VAL A 59 -4.44 -6.47 4.77
C VAL A 59 -5.49 -5.37 4.80
N GLN A 60 -6.75 -5.75 4.54
CA GLN A 60 -7.90 -4.84 4.45
C GLN A 60 -9.02 -5.21 5.43
N TRP A 61 -8.87 -4.75 6.67
CA TRP A 61 -9.83 -4.96 7.75
C TRP A 61 -10.51 -3.65 8.20
N LEU A 62 -10.01 -2.49 7.77
CA LEU A 62 -10.64 -1.18 7.98
C LEU A 62 -11.25 -0.67 6.67
N TYR A 63 -12.30 0.15 6.75
CA TYR A 63 -12.85 0.86 5.60
C TYR A 63 -13.40 2.23 6.00
N ALA A 64 -13.34 3.20 5.07
CA ALA A 64 -13.89 4.53 5.28
C ALA A 64 -15.44 4.49 5.30
N SER A 65 -16.03 5.10 6.33
CA SER A 65 -17.48 5.19 6.53
C SER A 65 -17.86 6.55 7.10
N LYS A 66 -19.12 6.96 6.89
CA LYS A 66 -19.72 8.11 7.59
C LYS A 66 -20.29 7.73 8.96
N GLU A 67 -20.63 6.46 9.13
CA GLU A 67 -21.11 5.89 10.38
C GLU A 67 -19.92 5.26 11.09
N VAL A 68 -19.37 5.98 12.07
CA VAL A 68 -18.14 5.62 12.79
C VAL A 68 -18.42 5.58 14.28
N ASN A 69 -17.96 4.51 14.94
CA ASN A 69 -17.89 4.46 16.40
C ASN A 69 -16.55 5.08 16.84
N LEU A 70 -16.61 6.31 17.36
CA LEU A 70 -15.39 7.06 17.75
C LEU A 70 -14.60 6.37 18.87
N ALA A 71 -15.27 5.77 19.86
CA ALA A 71 -14.60 5.04 20.93
C ALA A 71 -13.83 3.83 20.39
N LYS A 72 -14.43 3.09 19.43
CA LYS A 72 -13.73 1.99 18.75
C LYS A 72 -12.56 2.53 17.91
N GLN A 73 -12.72 3.67 17.22
CA GLN A 73 -11.63 4.27 16.45
C GLN A 73 -10.45 4.72 17.33
N GLN A 74 -10.71 5.31 18.50
CA GLN A 74 -9.67 5.68 19.48
C GLN A 74 -8.92 4.44 19.97
N GLN A 75 -9.65 3.37 20.32
CA GLN A 75 -9.04 2.10 20.71
C GLN A 75 -8.17 1.53 19.58
N LEU A 76 -8.63 1.62 18.33
CA LEU A 76 -7.85 1.21 17.17
C LEU A 76 -6.59 2.05 16.98
N ALA A 77 -6.66 3.36 17.23
CA ALA A 77 -5.52 4.26 17.15
C ALA A 77 -4.41 3.81 18.12
N GLN A 78 -4.76 3.58 19.37
CA GLN A 78 -3.86 3.12 20.43
C GLN A 78 -3.20 1.79 20.06
N LEU A 79 -3.99 0.81 19.61
CA LEU A 79 -3.48 -0.51 19.23
C LEU A 79 -2.51 -0.44 18.04
N ILE A 80 -2.78 0.41 17.05
CA ILE A 80 -1.88 0.61 15.90
C ILE A 80 -0.60 1.33 16.35
N ALA A 81 -0.72 2.34 17.19
CA ALA A 81 0.42 3.06 17.75
C ALA A 81 1.33 2.12 18.57
N GLU A 82 0.76 1.33 19.46
CA GLU A 82 1.49 0.31 20.24
C GLU A 82 2.19 -0.70 19.32
N ALA A 83 1.49 -1.22 18.31
CA ALA A 83 2.07 -2.17 17.36
C ALA A 83 3.27 -1.57 16.59
N ALA A 84 3.15 -0.32 16.13
CA ALA A 84 4.24 0.39 15.47
C ALA A 84 5.43 0.65 16.40
N LEU A 85 5.17 0.94 17.68
CA LEU A 85 6.20 1.13 18.69
C LEU A 85 6.95 -0.17 19.00
N VAL A 86 6.26 -1.30 19.08
CA VAL A 86 6.88 -2.62 19.25
C VAL A 86 7.77 -2.96 18.05
N ASP A 87 7.30 -2.69 16.82
CA ASP A 87 8.08 -2.90 15.60
C ASP A 87 9.33 -2.00 15.59
N ALA A 88 9.22 -0.73 15.98
CA ALA A 88 10.37 0.18 16.13
C ALA A 88 11.40 -0.32 17.15
N THR A 89 10.93 -0.77 18.32
CA THR A 89 11.79 -1.26 19.40
C THR A 89 12.49 -2.56 19.01
N THR A 90 11.78 -3.44 18.31
CA THR A 90 12.35 -4.70 17.79
C THR A 90 13.48 -4.42 16.81
N LEU A 91 13.31 -3.43 15.93
CA LEU A 91 14.37 -2.99 15.02
C LEU A 91 15.58 -2.44 15.76
N ASP A 92 15.38 -1.60 16.76
CA ASP A 92 16.45 -1.04 17.58
C ASP A 92 17.26 -2.18 18.27
N GLN A 93 16.57 -3.22 18.78
CA GLN A 93 17.20 -4.39 19.38
C GLN A 93 17.95 -5.28 18.37
N MET A 94 17.45 -5.42 17.14
CA MET A 94 18.14 -6.18 16.10
C MET A 94 19.49 -5.56 15.73
N VAL A 95 19.57 -4.23 15.73
CA VAL A 95 20.84 -3.50 15.53
C VAL A 95 21.77 -3.72 16.69
N SER A 96 21.29 -3.53 17.93
CA SER A 96 22.13 -3.61 19.13
C SER A 96 22.70 -5.01 19.37
N ASN A 97 21.91 -6.06 19.11
CA ASN A 97 22.28 -7.44 19.41
C ASN A 97 23.01 -8.12 18.24
N ASN A 98 23.33 -7.37 17.19
CA ASN A 98 23.91 -7.91 15.98
C ASN A 98 23.13 -9.08 15.36
N SER A 99 21.82 -9.19 15.58
CA SER A 99 21.00 -10.23 14.97
C SER A 99 21.11 -10.18 13.43
N ASN A 100 21.40 -11.33 12.82
CA ASN A 100 21.85 -11.42 11.43
C ASN A 100 20.71 -11.57 10.41
N ASN A 101 19.45 -11.63 10.83
CA ASN A 101 18.36 -11.90 9.90
C ASN A 101 17.28 -10.80 9.86
N PRO A 102 17.44 -9.76 9.02
CA PRO A 102 16.36 -8.80 8.74
C PRO A 102 15.09 -9.46 8.16
N LEU A 103 15.16 -10.71 7.68
CA LEU A 103 13.98 -11.45 7.24
C LEU A 103 13.09 -11.91 8.42
N ALA A 104 13.60 -11.91 9.65
CA ALA A 104 12.85 -12.33 10.83
C ALA A 104 11.90 -11.26 11.39
N ILE A 105 11.86 -10.06 10.78
CA ILE A 105 10.92 -9.02 11.19
C ILE A 105 9.51 -9.47 10.80
N SER A 106 8.79 -10.03 11.76
CA SER A 106 7.33 -10.12 11.75
C SER A 106 6.77 -8.77 12.21
N SER A 107 5.67 -8.31 11.62
CA SER A 107 5.03 -7.06 12.05
C SER A 107 4.02 -7.33 13.15
N SER A 108 4.16 -6.64 14.28
CA SER A 108 3.21 -6.67 15.40
C SER A 108 1.84 -6.17 14.96
N LEU A 109 1.80 -5.25 13.99
CA LEU A 109 0.55 -4.79 13.38
C LEU A 109 -0.14 -5.93 12.63
N LYS A 110 0.59 -6.82 11.96
CA LYS A 110 -0.02 -7.99 11.30
C LYS A 110 -0.66 -8.93 12.32
N ALA A 111 0.04 -9.21 13.42
CA ALA A 111 -0.49 -10.05 14.49
C ALA A 111 -1.74 -9.44 15.15
N LEU A 112 -1.74 -8.12 15.38
CA LEU A 112 -2.91 -7.39 15.84
C LEU A 112 -4.10 -7.58 14.89
N ILE A 113 -3.85 -7.41 13.59
CA ILE A 113 -4.92 -7.51 12.59
C ILE A 113 -5.44 -8.93 12.50
N ASP A 114 -4.59 -9.95 12.52
CA ASP A 114 -5.03 -11.35 12.50
C ASP A 114 -5.94 -11.69 13.69
N LYS A 115 -5.74 -11.03 14.84
CA LYS A 115 -6.61 -11.17 16.02
C LYS A 115 -7.92 -10.38 15.90
N MET A 116 -7.93 -9.24 15.20
CA MET A 116 -9.04 -8.29 15.19
C MET A 116 -9.89 -8.33 13.91
N ALA A 117 -9.38 -8.92 12.82
CA ALA A 117 -9.96 -8.88 11.48
C ALA A 117 -11.13 -9.85 11.26
N GLU A 118 -11.70 -10.44 12.31
CA GLU A 118 -12.90 -11.28 12.20
C GLU A 118 -14.03 -10.55 11.46
N THR A 119 -14.09 -9.22 11.56
CA THR A 119 -15.01 -8.38 10.79
C THR A 119 -14.35 -7.08 10.32
N LYS A 120 -14.73 -6.61 9.13
CA LYS A 120 -14.31 -5.29 8.64
C LYS A 120 -14.87 -4.20 9.55
N THR A 121 -14.01 -3.28 10.01
CA THR A 121 -14.40 -2.20 10.93
C THR A 121 -14.50 -0.85 10.20
N PRO A 122 -15.64 -0.13 10.32
CA PRO A 122 -15.76 1.22 9.80
C PRO A 122 -14.94 2.21 10.61
N VAL A 123 -14.25 3.12 9.92
CA VAL A 123 -13.50 4.24 10.50
C VAL A 123 -13.73 5.49 9.67
N SER A 124 -13.35 6.66 10.19
CA SER A 124 -13.41 7.91 9.43
C SER A 124 -12.49 7.88 8.21
N ASP A 125 -12.84 8.66 7.18
CA ASP A 125 -12.01 8.78 5.97
C ASP A 125 -10.58 9.25 6.27
N ALA A 126 -10.43 10.21 7.19
CA ALA A 126 -9.12 10.69 7.64
C ALA A 126 -8.30 9.56 8.28
N PHE A 127 -8.90 8.81 9.21
CA PHE A 127 -8.24 7.68 9.87
C PHE A 127 -7.85 6.60 8.85
N TYR A 128 -8.75 6.26 7.92
CA TYR A 128 -8.48 5.24 6.91
C TYR A 128 -7.30 5.63 6.01
N LYS A 129 -7.20 6.89 5.61
CA LYS A 129 -6.07 7.40 4.82
C LYS A 129 -4.75 7.26 5.57
N GLU A 130 -4.70 7.67 6.83
CA GLU A 130 -3.49 7.54 7.65
C GLU A 130 -3.11 6.07 7.89
N TYR A 131 -4.09 5.19 8.06
CA TYR A 131 -3.86 3.74 8.13
C TYR A 131 -3.26 3.17 6.85
N VAL A 132 -3.81 3.51 5.68
CA VAL A 132 -3.26 3.03 4.41
C VAL A 132 -1.84 3.55 4.21
N ASN A 133 -1.60 4.84 4.45
CA ASN A 133 -0.27 5.45 4.31
C ASN A 133 0.75 4.81 5.26
N SER A 134 0.38 4.61 6.51
CA SER A 134 1.24 3.98 7.52
C SER A 134 1.58 2.55 7.16
N ARG A 135 0.58 1.77 6.69
CA ARG A 135 0.78 0.39 6.22
C ARG A 135 1.76 0.32 5.06
N MET A 136 1.61 1.20 4.07
CA MET A 136 2.52 1.28 2.93
C MET A 136 3.94 1.69 3.35
N THR A 137 4.05 2.63 4.30
CA THR A 137 5.35 3.07 4.85
C THR A 137 6.06 1.94 5.58
N MET A 138 5.37 1.26 6.50
CA MET A 138 5.92 0.10 7.21
C MET A 138 6.34 -1.00 6.23
N CYS A 139 5.54 -1.24 5.18
CA CYS A 139 5.90 -2.20 4.13
C CYS A 139 7.16 -1.83 3.37
N ALA A 140 7.26 -0.59 2.88
CA ALA A 140 8.42 -0.13 2.14
C ALA A 140 9.70 -0.22 2.99
N VAL A 141 9.60 0.09 4.29
CA VAL A 141 10.71 -0.02 5.23
C VAL A 141 11.12 -1.48 5.46
N ILE A 142 10.16 -2.39 5.69
CA ILE A 142 10.44 -3.82 5.86
C ILE A 142 11.11 -4.38 4.60
N GLU A 143 10.60 -4.04 3.41
CA GLU A 143 11.20 -4.48 2.15
C GLU A 143 12.61 -3.92 1.96
N ALA A 144 12.84 -2.64 2.27
CA ALA A 144 14.15 -2.01 2.19
C ALA A 144 15.17 -2.61 3.18
N LEU A 145 14.71 -3.10 4.34
CA LEU A 145 15.57 -3.84 5.27
C LEU A 145 15.88 -5.25 4.75
N ARG A 146 14.88 -5.95 4.20
CA ARG A 146 15.03 -7.31 3.68
C ARG A 146 15.92 -7.38 2.44
N ASN A 147 15.83 -6.38 1.56
CA ASN A 147 16.65 -6.32 0.34
C ASN A 147 18.01 -5.63 0.55
N GLY A 148 18.30 -5.14 1.77
CA GLY A 148 19.57 -4.51 2.14
C GLY A 148 19.73 -3.06 1.66
N SER A 149 18.68 -2.42 1.13
CA SER A 149 18.70 -1.00 0.76
C SER A 149 18.87 -0.09 1.97
N ILE A 150 18.34 -0.50 3.13
CA ILE A 150 18.67 0.08 4.43
C ILE A 150 19.70 -0.82 5.10
N LYS A 151 20.91 -0.30 5.30
CA LYS A 151 21.95 -1.03 6.02
C LYS A 151 21.60 -1.17 7.50
N LYS A 152 22.09 -2.23 8.13
CA LYS A 152 21.82 -2.56 9.54
C LYS A 152 22.22 -1.42 10.50
N ASP A 153 23.35 -0.77 10.27
CA ASP A 153 23.81 0.39 11.05
C ASP A 153 22.91 1.63 10.91
N GLN A 154 22.12 1.68 9.83
CA GLN A 154 21.19 2.77 9.53
C GLN A 154 19.74 2.44 9.86
N SER A 155 19.40 1.19 10.19
CA SER A 155 18.02 0.76 10.35
C SER A 155 17.33 1.44 11.53
N SER A 156 17.97 1.58 12.70
CA SER A 156 17.40 2.32 13.82
C SER A 156 17.05 3.78 13.44
N LYS A 157 17.95 4.44 12.70
CA LYS A 157 17.77 5.83 12.28
C LYS A 157 16.70 6.01 11.21
N VAL A 158 16.68 5.15 10.20
CA VAL A 158 15.77 5.30 9.04
C VAL A 158 14.47 4.55 9.29
N ALA A 159 14.55 3.25 9.56
CA ALA A 159 13.38 2.43 9.82
C ALA A 159 12.74 2.82 11.15
N GLY A 160 13.51 2.87 12.25
CA GLY A 160 12.97 3.21 13.57
C GLY A 160 12.27 4.58 13.62
N THR A 161 12.81 5.60 12.93
CA THR A 161 12.12 6.89 12.77
C THR A 161 10.80 6.76 12.02
N ALA A 162 10.77 6.02 10.90
CA ALA A 162 9.53 5.83 10.14
C ALA A 162 8.43 5.16 10.96
N PHE A 163 8.75 4.13 11.76
CA PHE A 163 7.78 3.52 12.67
C PHE A 163 7.34 4.47 13.78
N LYS A 164 8.26 5.26 14.35
CA LYS A 164 7.93 6.30 15.36
C LYS A 164 7.03 7.41 14.80
N ASP A 165 7.16 7.73 13.51
CA ASP A 165 6.27 8.70 12.86
C ASP A 165 4.87 8.13 12.59
N VAL A 166 4.74 6.81 12.40
CA VAL A 166 3.43 6.12 12.42
C VAL A 166 2.79 6.25 13.81
N VAL A 167 3.55 6.04 14.90
CA VAL A 167 3.04 6.23 16.27
C VAL A 167 2.44 7.63 16.44
N LYS A 168 3.21 8.68 16.15
CA LYS A 168 2.75 10.08 16.24
C LYS A 168 1.55 10.40 15.35
N THR A 169 1.38 9.65 14.27
CA THR A 169 0.23 9.82 13.37
C THR A 169 -1.06 9.36 14.06
N PHE A 170 -1.00 8.25 14.80
CA PHE A 170 -2.15 7.68 15.48
C PHE A 170 -2.44 8.29 16.85
N GLU A 171 -1.44 8.84 17.54
CA GLU A 171 -1.63 9.64 18.77
C GLU A 171 -2.60 10.83 18.59
N LYS A 172 -2.75 11.34 17.36
CA LYS A 172 -3.67 12.45 17.03
C LYS A 172 -5.14 12.02 17.04
N PHE A 173 -5.41 10.72 17.04
CA PHE A 173 -6.76 10.14 17.01
C PHE A 173 -7.16 9.52 18.35
N GLU A 174 -6.32 9.65 19.39
CA GLU A 174 -6.60 9.24 20.77
C GLU A 174 -7.57 10.20 21.47
#